data_AF-A0AA96THE2-F1
#
_entry.id   AF-A0AA96THE2-F1
#
_cell.length_a   1.000
_cell.length_b   1.000
_cell.length_c   1.000
_cell.angle_alpha   90.00
_cell.angle_beta   90.00
_cell.angle_gamma   90.00
#
_symmetry.space_group_name_H-M   'P 1'
#
loop_
_entity.id
_entity.type
_entity.pdbx_description
1 polymer ?
#
loop_
_entity_poly.entity_id
_entity_poly.type
_entity_poly.pdbx_seq_one_letter_code
_entity_poly.pdbx_strand_id
1 'polypeptide(L)'
;MRAVLDTSVVVATGVGPLTGELAISAVTVAELHFGVLVAREPGTRAERLRRLSVVRGRFDALPVDEAVASSYGQLAAAVVTVGRRPRARAMDLLIAATAHAHGARLYTRNAADLTGADELLEVIAV
;
A
#
# COMPACT_ATOMS: atom_id res chain seq x y z
N MET A 1 -5.51 17.23 -0.83
CA MET A 1 -6.06 15.87 -0.73
C MET A 1 -4.91 14.91 -0.44
N ARG A 2 -5.13 13.95 0.47
CA ARG A 2 -4.13 12.97 0.89
C ARG A 2 -4.05 11.82 -0.11
N ALA A 3 -2.88 11.21 -0.25
CA ALA A 3 -2.67 10.04 -1.09
C ALA A 3 -1.80 9.02 -0.39
N VAL A 4 -2.22 7.75 -0.39
CA VAL A 4 -1.44 6.64 0.14
C VAL A 4 -0.65 6.01 -1.01
N LEU A 5 0.63 5.74 -0.76
CA LEU A 5 1.50 5.01 -1.68
C LEU A 5 1.50 3.54 -1.31
N ASP A 6 1.14 2.68 -2.26
CA ASP A 6 1.38 1.25 -2.16
C ASP A 6 2.90 0.98 -2.08
N THR A 7 3.27 -0.08 -1.38
CA THR A 7 4.61 -0.67 -1.37
C THR A 7 5.16 -0.84 -2.76
N SER A 8 4.32 -1.26 -3.72
CA SER A 8 4.72 -1.40 -5.13
C SER A 8 5.26 -0.09 -5.70
N VAL A 9 4.72 1.07 -5.33
CA VAL A 9 5.17 2.41 -5.74
C VAL A 9 6.38 2.86 -4.92
N VAL A 10 6.38 2.60 -3.61
CA VAL A 10 7.50 2.96 -2.72
C VAL A 10 8.82 2.29 -3.12
N VAL A 11 8.76 1.07 -3.67
CA VAL A 11 9.95 0.33 -4.13
C VAL A 11 10.29 0.57 -5.60
N ALA A 12 9.47 1.31 -6.33
CA ALA A 12 9.65 1.57 -7.76
C ALA A 12 10.77 2.57 -8.03
N THR A 13 11.33 2.48 -9.23
CA THR A 13 12.19 3.50 -9.83
C THR A 13 11.44 4.17 -10.98
N GLY A 14 11.80 5.42 -11.30
CA GLY A 14 11.19 6.12 -12.43
C GLY A 14 9.74 6.58 -12.21
N VAL A 15 9.26 6.60 -10.96
CA VAL A 15 7.95 7.17 -10.63
C VAL A 15 7.99 8.67 -10.89
N GLY A 16 7.08 9.15 -11.73
CA GLY A 16 6.90 10.57 -12.01
C GLY A 16 6.42 11.36 -10.78
N PRO A 17 6.25 12.69 -10.91
CA PRO A 17 5.73 13.51 -9.82
C PRO A 17 4.33 13.04 -9.40
N LEU A 18 4.17 12.70 -8.12
CA LEU A 18 2.88 12.35 -7.52
C LEU A 18 2.28 13.58 -6.85
N THR A 19 0.96 13.72 -6.93
CA THR A 19 0.25 14.88 -6.38
C THR A 19 -0.38 14.55 -5.02
N GLY A 20 -0.59 15.57 -4.19
CA GLY A 20 -1.25 15.44 -2.89
C GLY A 20 -0.29 15.30 -1.70
N GLU A 21 -0.87 15.23 -0.52
CA GLU A 21 -0.14 14.97 0.73
C GLU A 21 0.16 13.47 0.82
N LEU A 22 1.40 13.08 0.58
CA LEU A 22 1.79 11.68 0.44
C LEU A 22 1.97 11.01 1.81
N ALA A 23 1.36 9.84 1.97
CA ALA A 23 1.47 8.99 3.14
C ALA A 23 1.70 7.52 2.74
N ILE A 24 2.04 6.68 3.70
CA ILE A 24 2.13 5.23 3.53
C ILE A 24 1.34 4.52 4.63
N SER A 25 0.93 3.29 4.40
CA SER A 25 0.38 2.43 5.44
C SER A 25 1.50 1.81 6.28
N ALA A 26 1.24 1.54 7.57
CA ALA A 26 2.10 0.70 8.39
C ALA A 26 2.32 -0.70 7.78
N VAL A 27 1.37 -1.17 6.97
CA VAL A 27 1.48 -2.42 6.18
C VAL A 27 2.65 -2.34 5.21
N THR A 28 2.85 -1.21 4.53
CA THR A 28 4.01 -0.99 3.65
C THR A 28 5.32 -1.05 4.41
N VAL A 29 5.37 -0.48 5.62
CA VAL A 29 6.55 -0.56 6.48
C VAL A 29 6.84 -2.02 6.87
N ALA A 30 5.79 -2.80 7.19
CA ALA A 30 5.92 -4.22 7.50
C ALA A 30 6.48 -5.02 6.31
N GLU A 31 5.99 -4.78 5.09
CA GLU A 31 6.50 -5.44 3.88
C GLU A 31 7.96 -5.10 3.58
N LEU A 32 8.36 -3.84 3.78
CA LEU A 32 9.76 -3.42 3.64
C LEU A 32 10.66 -4.11 4.67
N HIS A 33 10.24 -4.16 5.95
CA HIS A 33 10.96 -4.90 6.99
C HIS A 33 11.12 -6.37 6.65
N PHE A 34 10.01 -7.03 6.26
CA PHE A 34 10.04 -8.43 5.84
C PHE A 34 11.04 -8.63 4.68
N GLY A 35 10.99 -7.75 3.68
CA GLY A 35 11.91 -7.76 2.55
C GLY A 35 13.39 -7.68 2.95
N VAL A 36 13.74 -6.87 3.96
CA VAL A 36 15.11 -6.82 4.50
C VAL A 36 15.48 -8.16 5.15
N LEU A 37 14.60 -8.69 6.00
CA LEU A 37 14.88 -9.89 6.80
C LEU A 37 15.05 -11.15 5.96
N VAL A 38 14.29 -11.29 4.87
CA VAL A 38 14.38 -12.46 3.98
C VAL A 38 15.45 -12.36 2.89
N ALA A 39 16.07 -11.18 2.71
CA ALA A 39 17.11 -10.99 1.70
C ALA A 39 18.36 -11.81 2.07
N ARG A 40 18.80 -12.70 1.17
CA ARG A 40 19.96 -13.58 1.39
C ARG A 40 21.29 -12.91 1.03
N GLU A 41 21.30 -12.22 -0.11
CA GLU A 41 22.49 -11.54 -0.62
C GLU A 41 22.80 -10.26 0.17
N PRO A 42 24.06 -10.05 0.64
CA PRO A 42 24.44 -8.87 1.42
C PRO A 42 24.12 -7.54 0.71
N GLY A 43 24.39 -7.45 -0.59
CA GLY A 43 24.12 -6.24 -1.38
C GLY A 43 22.63 -5.91 -1.46
N THR A 44 21.79 -6.91 -1.74
CA THR A 44 20.33 -6.76 -1.76
C THR A 44 19.78 -6.36 -0.40
N ARG A 45 20.30 -6.95 0.68
CA ARG A 45 19.90 -6.60 2.05
C ARG A 45 20.27 -5.15 2.38
N ALA A 46 21.47 -4.71 2.04
CA ALA A 46 21.93 -3.33 2.26
C ALA A 46 21.06 -2.31 1.50
N GLU A 47 20.72 -2.58 0.24
CA GLU A 47 19.83 -1.71 -0.55
C GLU A 47 18.42 -1.64 0.03
N ARG A 48 17.84 -2.78 0.43
CA ARG A 48 16.52 -2.81 1.07
C ARG A 48 16.52 -2.07 2.42
N LEU A 49 17.58 -2.22 3.22
CA LEU A 49 17.71 -1.54 4.50
C LEU A 49 17.85 -0.02 4.30
N ARG A 50 18.66 0.41 3.33
CA ARG A 50 18.78 1.82 2.94
C ARG A 50 17.43 2.41 2.57
N ARG A 51 16.65 1.68 1.76
CA ARG A 51 15.29 2.10 1.35
C ARG A 51 14.35 2.23 2.55
N LEU A 52 14.31 1.22 3.42
CA LEU A 52 13.51 1.26 4.64
C LEU A 52 13.85 2.48 5.51
N SER A 53 15.15 2.78 5.70
CA SER A 53 15.58 3.96 6.46
C SER A 53 15.12 5.27 5.84
N VAL A 54 15.21 5.41 4.51
CA VAL A 54 14.72 6.60 3.79
C VAL A 54 13.20 6.75 3.95
N VAL A 55 12.45 5.65 3.81
CA VAL A 55 10.99 5.66 3.93
C VAL A 55 10.58 6.07 5.35
N ARG A 56 11.19 5.51 6.40
CA ARG A 56 10.90 5.87 7.80
C ARG A 56 11.31 7.29 8.17
N GLY A 57 12.32 7.85 7.51
CA GLY A 57 12.72 9.25 7.71
C GLY A 57 11.81 10.25 6.99
N ARG A 58 11.07 9.81 5.97
CA ARG A 58 10.23 10.67 5.12
C ARG A 58 8.75 10.63 5.48
N PHE A 59 8.25 9.47 5.91
CA PHE A 59 6.83 9.26 6.14
C PHE A 59 6.56 8.86 7.58
N ASP A 60 5.53 9.47 8.16
CA ASP A 60 4.84 8.90 9.31
C ASP A 60 3.77 7.94 8.80
N ALA A 61 3.87 6.67 9.17
CA ALA A 61 3.04 5.62 8.59
C ALA A 61 1.67 5.57 9.26
N LEU A 62 0.61 5.57 8.45
CA LEU A 62 -0.76 5.49 8.96
C LEU A 62 -0.99 4.12 9.61
N PRO A 63 -1.53 4.06 10.83
CA PRO A 63 -1.73 2.82 11.57
C PRO A 63 -2.85 1.97 10.94
N VAL A 64 -2.84 0.68 11.27
CA VAL A 64 -3.99 -0.21 11.02
C VAL A 64 -4.82 -0.25 12.29
N ASP A 65 -5.91 0.51 12.30
CA ASP A 65 -6.85 0.63 13.41
C ASP A 65 -8.24 0.08 13.04
N GLU A 66 -9.24 0.33 13.89
CA GLU A 66 -10.62 -0.14 13.69
C GLU A 66 -11.30 0.46 12.43
N ALA A 67 -10.96 1.70 12.06
CA ALA A 67 -11.47 2.33 10.84
C ALA A 67 -10.88 1.65 9.59
N VAL A 68 -9.59 1.31 9.63
CA VAL A 68 -8.95 0.49 8.59
C VAL A 68 -9.55 -0.91 8.53
N ALA A 69 -9.82 -1.54 9.67
CA ALA A 69 -10.44 -2.86 9.71
C ALA A 69 -11.86 -2.87 9.09
N SER A 70 -12.66 -1.85 9.39
CA SER A 70 -14.00 -1.67 8.81
C SER A 70 -13.93 -1.43 7.29
N SER A 71 -12.98 -0.60 6.85
CA SER A 71 -12.71 -0.33 5.44
C SER A 71 -12.25 -1.58 4.68
N TYR A 72 -11.41 -2.40 5.30
CA TYR A 72 -10.98 -3.67 4.74
C TYR A 72 -12.17 -4.59 4.46
N GLY A 73 -13.13 -4.69 5.38
CA GLY A 73 -14.34 -5.49 5.19
C GLY A 73 -15.14 -5.07 3.95
N GLN A 74 -15.31 -3.76 3.75
CA GLN A 74 -16.03 -3.20 2.61
C GLN A 74 -15.29 -3.50 1.29
N LEU A 75 -13.99 -3.20 1.23
CA LEU A 75 -13.18 -3.44 0.03
C LEU A 75 -13.07 -4.94 -0.29
N ALA A 76 -12.87 -5.79 0.72
CA ALA A 76 -12.81 -7.23 0.54
C ALA A 76 -14.13 -7.80 -0.01
N ALA A 77 -15.28 -7.30 0.47
CA ALA A 77 -16.59 -7.67 -0.08
C ALA A 77 -16.73 -7.22 -1.53
N ALA A 78 -16.32 -5.98 -1.85
CA ALA A 78 -16.41 -5.42 -3.19
C ALA A 78 -15.60 -6.23 -4.22
N VAL A 79 -14.34 -6.59 -3.89
CA VAL A 79 -13.51 -7.39 -4.81
C VAL A 79 -13.99 -8.85 -4.94
N VAL A 80 -14.64 -9.41 -3.91
CA VAL A 80 -15.24 -10.76 -4.00
C VAL A 80 -16.39 -10.79 -5.00
N THR A 81 -17.22 -9.75 -5.03
CA THR A 81 -18.36 -9.65 -5.95
C THR A 81 -17.95 -9.76 -7.41
N VAL A 82 -16.72 -9.33 -7.76
CA VAL A 82 -16.15 -9.44 -9.11
C VAL A 82 -15.26 -10.69 -9.29
N GLY A 83 -15.34 -11.67 -8.38
CA GLY A 83 -14.67 -12.97 -8.50
C GLY A 83 -13.21 -13.01 -8.05
N ARG A 84 -12.70 -11.97 -7.36
CA ARG A 84 -11.33 -11.98 -6.81
C ARG A 84 -11.26 -12.70 -5.45
N ARG A 85 -10.04 -13.07 -5.04
CA ARG A 85 -9.77 -13.81 -3.79
C ARG A 85 -9.02 -12.92 -2.77
N PRO A 86 -9.70 -12.28 -1.81
CA PRO A 86 -9.08 -11.36 -0.84
C PRO A 86 -7.91 -11.95 -0.06
N ARG A 87 -7.99 -13.22 0.34
CA ARG A 87 -6.96 -13.86 1.18
C ARG A 87 -5.57 -13.90 0.53
N ALA A 88 -5.50 -13.98 -0.80
CA ALA A 88 -4.22 -13.97 -1.52
C ALA A 88 -3.59 -12.57 -1.58
N ARG A 89 -4.37 -11.53 -1.26
CA ARG A 89 -4.05 -10.10 -1.43
C ARG A 89 -4.35 -9.30 -0.16
N ALA A 90 -4.31 -9.95 1.00
CA ALA A 90 -4.73 -9.34 2.26
C ALA A 90 -3.91 -8.08 2.61
N MET A 91 -2.61 -8.08 2.31
CA MET A 91 -1.74 -6.91 2.53
C MET A 91 -2.09 -5.76 1.58
N ASP A 92 -2.23 -6.05 0.28
CA ASP A 92 -2.64 -5.06 -0.73
C ASP A 92 -4.00 -4.43 -0.36
N LEU A 93 -4.96 -5.25 0.08
CA LEU A 93 -6.27 -4.78 0.54
C LEU A 93 -6.20 -3.98 1.84
N LEU A 94 -5.30 -4.30 2.77
CA LEU A 94 -5.11 -3.49 3.98
C LEU A 94 -4.50 -2.13 3.65
N ILE A 95 -3.59 -2.04 2.68
CA ILE A 95 -3.06 -0.76 2.18
C ILE A 95 -4.19 0.07 1.56
N ALA A 96 -5.00 -0.55 0.69
CA ALA A 96 -6.17 0.10 0.11
C ALA A 96 -7.19 0.54 1.17
N ALA A 97 -7.41 -0.29 2.20
CA ALA A 97 -8.26 0.04 3.33
C ALA A 97 -7.73 1.21 4.16
N THR A 98 -6.41 1.32 4.31
CA THR A 98 -5.78 2.50 4.93
C THR A 98 -6.10 3.75 4.10
N ALA A 99 -5.99 3.69 2.77
CA ALA A 99 -6.34 4.83 1.92
C ALA A 99 -7.82 5.22 2.09
N HIS A 100 -8.73 4.24 2.00
CA HIS A 100 -10.17 4.45 2.16
C HIS A 100 -10.53 5.05 3.52
N ALA A 101 -10.02 4.49 4.62
CA ALA A 101 -10.30 4.95 5.99
C ALA A 101 -9.89 6.40 6.24
N HIS A 102 -8.88 6.88 5.52
CA HIS A 102 -8.36 8.25 5.65
C HIS A 102 -8.87 9.21 4.55
N GLY A 103 -9.86 8.81 3.75
CA GLY A 103 -10.38 9.63 2.65
C GLY A 103 -9.29 10.00 1.63
N ALA A 104 -8.32 9.11 1.46
CA ALA A 104 -7.18 9.28 0.58
C ALA A 104 -7.34 8.41 -0.67
N ARG A 105 -6.77 8.87 -1.78
CA ARG A 105 -6.58 8.03 -2.96
C ARG A 105 -5.39 7.10 -2.80
N LEU A 106 -5.35 6.03 -3.58
CA LEU A 106 -4.26 5.06 -3.59
C LEU A 106 -3.45 5.16 -4.88
N TYR A 107 -2.15 5.35 -4.78
CA TYR A 107 -1.21 5.13 -5.88
C TYR A 107 -0.68 3.69 -5.84
N THR A 108 -0.85 2.92 -6.90
CA THR A 108 -0.41 1.52 -6.97
C THR A 108 0.04 1.13 -8.37
N ARG A 109 1.00 0.19 -8.48
CA ARG A 109 1.32 -0.50 -9.76
C ARG A 109 0.47 -1.75 -9.98
N ASN A 110 -0.37 -2.11 -9.02
CA ASN A 110 -1.18 -3.31 -8.98
C ASN A 110 -2.68 -2.98 -9.05
N ALA A 111 -3.08 -1.90 -9.74
CA ALA A 111 -4.47 -1.43 -9.77
C ALA A 111 -5.47 -2.53 -10.17
N ALA A 112 -5.07 -3.44 -11.06
CA ALA A 112 -5.88 -4.59 -11.46
C ALA A 112 -6.30 -5.50 -10.30
N ASP A 113 -5.51 -5.59 -9.22
CA ASP A 113 -5.84 -6.40 -8.05
C ASP A 113 -6.97 -5.79 -7.20
N LEU A 114 -7.31 -4.51 -7.42
CA LEU A 114 -8.36 -3.76 -6.73
C LEU A 114 -9.61 -3.51 -7.59
N THR A 115 -9.72 -4.19 -8.74
CA THR A 115 -10.92 -4.12 -9.59
C THR A 115 -12.17 -4.40 -8.74
N GLY A 116 -13.20 -3.54 -8.86
CA GLY A 116 -14.44 -3.65 -8.09
C GLY A 116 -14.49 -2.79 -6.83
N ALA A 117 -13.38 -2.14 -6.45
CA ALA A 117 -13.33 -1.18 -5.35
C ALA A 117 -13.59 0.28 -5.77
N ASP A 118 -13.88 0.52 -7.06
CA ASP A 118 -13.88 1.85 -7.69
C ASP A 118 -14.90 2.84 -7.09
N GLU A 119 -16.02 2.33 -6.56
CA GLU A 119 -17.03 3.14 -5.87
C GLU A 119 -16.61 3.56 -4.45
N LEU A 120 -15.62 2.87 -3.87
CA LEU A 120 -15.15 3.09 -2.50
C LEU A 120 -13.84 3.87 -2.47
N LEU A 121 -12.93 3.60 -3.42
CA LEU A 121 -11.56 4.12 -3.38
C LEU A 121 -11.13 4.63 -4.76
N GLU A 122 -10.63 5.87 -4.81
CA GLU A 122 -9.93 6.38 -5.98
C GLU A 122 -8.56 5.68 -6.09
N VAL A 123 -8.40 4.83 -7.11
CA VAL A 123 -7.15 4.11 -7.41
C VAL A 123 -6.47 4.74 -8.63
N ILE A 124 -5.23 5.19 -8.46
CA ILE A 124 -4.40 5.73 -9.53
C ILE A 124 -3.28 4.74 -9.85
N ALA A 125 -3.29 4.23 -11.08
CA ALA A 125 -2.21 3.40 -11.60
C ALA A 125 -0.96 4.25 -11.88
N VAL A 126 0.22 3.72 -11.52
CA VAL A 126 1.55 4.35 -11.72
C VAL A 126 2.43 3.47 -12.60
#